data_AF-A0A7J6S7S4-F1
#
_entry.id   AF-A0A7J6S7S4-F1
#
_cell.length_a   1.000
_cell.length_b   1.000
_cell.length_c   1.000
_cell.angle_alpha   90.00
_cell.angle_beta   90.00
_cell.angle_gamma   90.00
#
_symmetry.space_group_name_H-M   'P 1'
#
loop_
_entity.id
_entity.type
_entity.pdbx_description
1 polymer ?
#
loop_
_entity_poly.entity_id
_entity_poly.type
_entity_poly.pdbx_seq_one_letter_code
_entity_poly.pdbx_strand_id
1 'polypeptide(L)'
;MVNPLLSLAHPGVYGIPMLVLVGWRGEPGVKDEPQHKIMGKLQAGIIQAMDLACTELPTENTEALEALEAAAAQSMESKSPHLLLVRKDTFSRYTLETAVDYDHTLPMTRENAIRVVLKSGGDQATYVGTTGYLSRELFEIRANEYGGDHSHDFLCVGNMGHAGSIAEGLATHMPSDSPVVCMDGDGALLMHMGSMATNKAKNLIHVLVNNGMHESVGGQPTAAAGLNLCGIARDAGYPTAIRVRTEEELSAAVSNTVAHPRAGPVFIEVLVKPGVRSDLGRPTTTPQENKDAFMHRIEKMQSESKQA
;
A
#
# COMPACT_ATOMS: atom_id res chain seq x y z
N MET A 1 5.60 -4.18 -13.53
CA MET A 1 6.75 -5.06 -13.83
C MET A 1 6.90 -5.40 -15.31
N VAL A 2 5.81 -5.61 -16.06
CA VAL A 2 5.87 -5.96 -17.50
C VAL A 2 6.70 -4.96 -18.33
N ASN A 3 6.45 -3.66 -18.17
CA ASN A 3 7.10 -2.63 -18.99
C ASN A 3 8.63 -2.70 -18.97
N PRO A 4 9.35 -2.66 -17.83
CA PRO A 4 10.81 -2.73 -17.86
C PRO A 4 11.34 -4.07 -18.41
N LEU A 5 10.65 -5.19 -18.19
CA LEU A 5 11.09 -6.47 -18.76
C LEU A 5 11.08 -6.43 -20.29
N LEU A 6 10.04 -5.84 -20.90
CA LEU A 6 9.88 -5.80 -22.35
C LEU A 6 10.54 -4.61 -23.04
N SER A 7 10.56 -3.44 -22.38
CA SER A 7 11.04 -2.18 -22.97
C SER A 7 12.48 -1.82 -22.58
N LEU A 8 13.07 -2.54 -21.63
CA LEU A 8 14.48 -2.40 -21.26
C LEU A 8 15.22 -3.72 -21.51
N ALA A 9 14.78 -4.82 -20.91
CA ALA A 9 15.60 -6.04 -20.87
C ALA A 9 15.45 -6.97 -22.08
N HIS A 10 14.33 -6.95 -22.80
CA HIS A 10 14.07 -7.86 -23.92
C HIS A 10 15.14 -7.76 -25.05
N PRO A 11 15.50 -8.86 -25.74
CA PRO A 11 16.49 -8.89 -26.83
C PRO A 11 16.19 -7.96 -28.00
N GLY A 12 14.90 -7.72 -28.26
CA GLY A 12 14.44 -6.76 -29.28
C GLY A 12 14.68 -5.29 -28.91
N VAL A 13 15.17 -5.00 -27.70
CA VAL A 13 15.51 -3.65 -27.24
C VAL A 13 16.98 -3.58 -26.82
N TYR A 14 17.32 -3.65 -25.52
CA TYR A 14 18.71 -3.62 -25.07
C TYR A 14 19.30 -5.02 -24.84
N GLY A 15 18.48 -6.06 -24.72
CA GLY A 15 18.94 -7.42 -24.49
C GLY A 15 19.77 -7.57 -23.20
N ILE A 16 19.21 -7.12 -22.08
CA ILE A 16 19.88 -7.18 -20.78
C ILE A 16 19.52 -8.51 -20.10
N PRO A 17 20.48 -9.42 -19.91
CA PRO A 17 20.23 -10.67 -19.20
C PRO A 17 19.91 -10.37 -17.73
N MET A 18 18.89 -11.04 -17.19
CA MET A 18 18.48 -10.92 -15.79
C MET A 18 17.70 -12.15 -15.33
N LEU A 19 17.89 -12.49 -14.06
CA LEU A 19 17.01 -13.41 -13.36
C LEU A 19 15.96 -12.63 -12.59
N VAL A 20 14.71 -13.07 -12.72
CA VAL A 20 13.57 -12.41 -12.05
C VAL A 20 12.81 -13.45 -11.26
N LEU A 21 12.86 -13.35 -9.93
CA LEU A 21 12.01 -14.18 -9.06
C LEU A 21 10.59 -13.61 -9.05
N VAL A 22 9.62 -14.46 -9.35
CA VAL A 22 8.20 -14.08 -9.42
C VAL A 22 7.38 -15.04 -8.57
N GLY A 23 6.76 -14.55 -7.51
CA GLY A 23 5.86 -15.36 -6.69
C GLY A 23 4.54 -15.65 -7.41
N TRP A 24 4.08 -16.90 -7.41
CA TRP A 24 2.77 -17.31 -7.94
C TRP A 24 1.65 -17.06 -6.93
N ARG A 25 1.41 -15.78 -6.62
CA ARG A 25 0.31 -15.37 -5.72
C ARG A 25 -1.04 -15.71 -6.37
N GLY A 26 -1.94 -16.33 -5.61
CA GLY A 26 -3.25 -16.77 -6.11
C GLY A 26 -3.20 -17.95 -7.08
N GLU A 27 -2.19 -18.81 -6.98
CA GLU A 27 -2.07 -20.06 -7.73
C GLU A 27 -3.40 -20.85 -7.77
N PRO A 28 -3.86 -21.32 -8.95
CA PRO A 28 -5.09 -22.09 -9.05
C PRO A 28 -5.11 -23.32 -8.14
N GLY A 29 -6.15 -23.44 -7.30
CA GLY A 29 -6.28 -24.53 -6.33
C GLY A 29 -5.63 -24.25 -4.98
N VAL A 30 -4.86 -23.17 -4.83
CA VAL A 30 -4.21 -22.77 -3.57
C VAL A 30 -4.98 -21.60 -2.93
N LYS A 31 -5.23 -21.69 -1.63
CA LYS A 31 -5.91 -20.62 -0.87
C LYS A 31 -5.01 -19.41 -0.71
N ASP A 32 -5.52 -18.24 -1.10
CA ASP A 32 -4.87 -16.93 -0.97
C ASP A 32 -5.94 -15.81 -0.89
N GLU A 33 -5.55 -14.61 -0.49
CA GLU A 33 -5.77 -13.41 -1.32
C GLU A 33 -6.96 -13.32 -2.29
N PRO A 34 -8.16 -12.78 -1.98
CA PRO A 34 -9.17 -12.52 -3.01
C PRO A 34 -8.62 -11.73 -4.21
N GLN A 35 -7.80 -10.69 -3.98
CA GLN A 35 -7.16 -9.91 -5.03
C GLN A 35 -6.09 -10.69 -5.83
N HIS A 36 -5.50 -11.74 -5.25
CA HIS A 36 -4.48 -12.52 -5.94
C HIS A 36 -5.09 -13.52 -6.92
N LYS A 37 -6.35 -13.92 -6.74
CA LYS A 37 -7.00 -14.97 -7.57
C LYS A 37 -6.96 -14.69 -9.06
N ILE A 38 -7.25 -13.46 -9.46
CA ILE A 38 -7.22 -13.08 -10.88
C ILE A 38 -5.80 -13.10 -11.42
N MET A 39 -4.84 -12.53 -10.67
CA MET A 39 -3.43 -12.55 -11.07
C MET A 39 -2.89 -13.97 -11.21
N GLY A 40 -3.09 -14.83 -10.21
CA GLY A 40 -2.57 -16.18 -10.22
C GLY A 40 -3.20 -17.07 -11.31
N LYS A 41 -4.48 -16.86 -11.66
CA LYS A 41 -5.10 -17.49 -12.83
C LYS A 41 -4.44 -17.06 -14.14
N LEU A 42 -4.08 -15.78 -14.27
CA LEU A 42 -3.53 -15.20 -15.50
C LEU A 42 -2.00 -15.34 -15.61
N GLN A 43 -1.31 -15.70 -14.53
CA GLN A 43 0.15 -15.71 -14.43
C GLN A 43 0.83 -16.40 -15.61
N ALA A 44 0.43 -17.64 -15.92
CA ALA A 44 1.00 -18.40 -17.04
C ALA A 44 0.76 -17.72 -18.40
N GLY A 45 -0.43 -17.17 -18.63
CA GLY A 45 -0.76 -16.45 -19.86
C GLY A 45 0.00 -15.12 -19.99
N ILE A 46 0.25 -14.42 -18.88
CA ILE A 46 1.07 -13.20 -18.86
C ILE A 46 2.53 -13.54 -19.22
N ILE A 47 3.09 -14.59 -18.62
CA ILE A 47 4.44 -15.08 -18.93
C ILE A 47 4.56 -15.43 -20.41
N GLN A 48 3.58 -16.19 -20.94
CA GLN A 48 3.53 -16.56 -22.35
C GLN A 48 3.43 -15.33 -23.26
N ALA A 49 2.60 -14.35 -22.92
CA ALA A 49 2.43 -13.14 -23.71
C ALA A 49 3.67 -12.24 -23.72
N MET A 50 4.50 -12.30 -22.67
CA MET A 50 5.79 -11.61 -22.63
C MET A 50 6.88 -12.28 -23.46
N ASP A 51 6.66 -13.52 -23.94
CA ASP A 51 7.66 -14.35 -24.63
C ASP A 51 8.98 -14.48 -23.86
N LEU A 52 8.87 -14.64 -22.54
CA LEU A 52 10.02 -14.81 -21.65
C LEU A 52 10.12 -16.26 -21.19
N ALA A 53 11.36 -16.76 -21.14
CA ALA A 53 11.66 -18.05 -20.56
C ALA A 53 11.27 -18.06 -19.08
N CYS A 54 10.73 -19.18 -18.62
CA CYS A 54 10.29 -19.34 -17.25
C CYS A 54 10.52 -20.77 -16.77
N THR A 55 11.12 -20.90 -15.59
CA THR A 55 11.31 -22.17 -14.89
C THR A 55 10.65 -22.07 -13.53
N GLU A 56 9.92 -23.10 -13.11
CA GLU A 56 9.45 -23.19 -11.74
C GLU A 56 10.63 -23.49 -10.81
N LEU A 57 10.73 -22.75 -9.70
CA LEU A 57 11.81 -22.96 -8.73
C LEU A 57 11.51 -24.20 -7.85
N PRO A 58 12.34 -25.25 -7.90
CA PRO A 58 12.20 -26.41 -7.03
C PRO A 58 12.29 -26.07 -5.54
N THR A 59 11.73 -26.92 -4.70
CA THR A 59 11.78 -26.77 -3.23
C THR A 59 13.02 -27.42 -2.61
N GLU A 60 13.63 -28.39 -3.28
CA GLU A 60 14.89 -29.00 -2.84
C GLU A 60 16.07 -28.11 -3.21
N ASN A 61 16.97 -27.85 -2.25
CA ASN A 61 18.03 -26.83 -2.40
C ASN A 61 18.97 -27.13 -3.57
N THR A 62 19.34 -28.40 -3.77
CA THR A 62 20.23 -28.80 -4.86
C THR A 62 19.57 -28.55 -6.22
N GLU A 63 18.32 -28.99 -6.39
CA GLU A 63 17.55 -28.78 -7.63
C GLU A 63 17.26 -27.29 -7.88
N ALA A 64 17.02 -26.52 -6.81
CA ALA A 64 16.82 -25.08 -6.89
C ALA A 64 18.08 -24.36 -7.37
N LEU A 65 19.26 -24.78 -6.91
CA LEU A 65 20.54 -24.23 -7.36
C LEU A 65 20.81 -24.59 -8.82
N GLU A 66 20.58 -25.84 -9.23
CA GLU A 66 20.70 -26.27 -10.62
C GLU A 66 19.76 -25.49 -11.56
N ALA A 67 18.50 -25.29 -11.14
CA ALA A 67 17.54 -24.50 -11.90
C ALA A 67 17.95 -23.02 -12.01
N LEU A 68 18.53 -22.46 -10.94
CA LEU A 68 19.04 -21.09 -10.91
C LEU A 68 20.22 -20.92 -11.88
N GLU A 69 21.19 -21.84 -11.86
CA GLU A 69 22.36 -21.82 -12.72
C GLU A 69 21.97 -22.00 -14.20
N ALA A 70 21.07 -22.92 -14.50
CA ALA A 70 20.55 -23.13 -15.85
C ALA A 70 19.80 -21.90 -16.38
N ALA A 71 18.94 -21.29 -15.55
CA ALA A 71 18.25 -20.05 -15.88
C ALA A 71 19.23 -18.90 -16.14
N ALA A 72 20.30 -18.79 -15.33
CA ALA A 72 21.32 -17.77 -15.49
C ALA A 72 22.06 -17.94 -16.82
N ALA A 73 22.49 -19.16 -17.12
CA ALA A 73 23.18 -19.49 -18.36
C ALA A 73 22.30 -19.19 -19.59
N GLN A 74 21.03 -19.62 -19.56
CA GLN A 74 20.07 -19.33 -20.62
C GLN A 74 19.85 -17.82 -20.79
N SER A 75 19.66 -17.09 -19.69
CA SER A 75 19.46 -15.63 -19.73
C SER A 75 20.64 -14.92 -20.40
N MET A 76 21.86 -15.31 -20.03
CA MET A 76 23.10 -14.77 -20.61
C MET A 76 23.25 -15.10 -22.10
N GLU A 77 22.96 -16.34 -22.50
CA GLU A 77 23.04 -16.78 -23.89
C GLU A 77 22.01 -16.08 -24.78
N SER A 78 20.75 -16.04 -24.33
CA SER A 78 19.63 -15.45 -25.06
C SER A 78 19.57 -13.92 -24.98
N LYS A 79 20.36 -13.30 -24.08
CA LYS A 79 20.30 -11.87 -23.77
C LYS A 79 18.89 -11.41 -23.38
N SER A 80 18.19 -12.25 -22.64
CA SER A 80 16.78 -12.06 -22.28
C SER A 80 16.55 -12.33 -20.80
N PRO A 81 15.54 -11.72 -20.16
CA PRO A 81 15.11 -12.12 -18.84
C PRO A 81 14.72 -13.61 -18.77
N HIS A 82 15.09 -14.27 -17.67
CA HIS A 82 14.56 -15.57 -17.30
C HIS A 82 13.79 -15.46 -15.99
N LEU A 83 12.53 -15.90 -16.02
CA LEU A 83 11.65 -15.87 -14.85
C LEU A 83 11.82 -17.15 -14.02
N LEU A 84 11.97 -16.99 -12.72
CA LEU A 84 11.91 -18.09 -11.76
C LEU A 84 10.60 -17.99 -11.00
N LEU A 85 9.66 -18.89 -11.32
CA LEU A 85 8.33 -18.90 -10.74
C LEU A 85 8.36 -19.61 -9.39
N VAL A 86 8.06 -18.87 -8.32
CA VAL A 86 8.13 -19.34 -6.94
C VAL A 86 6.72 -19.67 -6.45
N ARG A 87 6.47 -20.94 -6.13
CA ARG A 87 5.19 -21.37 -5.54
C ARG A 87 5.12 -21.03 -4.06
N LYS A 88 3.93 -21.21 -3.50
CA LYS A 88 3.74 -21.12 -2.06
C LYS A 88 4.60 -22.19 -1.36
N ASP A 89 5.14 -21.85 -0.21
CA ASP A 89 5.92 -22.74 0.66
C ASP A 89 7.26 -23.23 0.05
N THR A 90 7.75 -22.60 -1.03
CA THR A 90 9.09 -22.84 -1.57
C THR A 90 10.22 -22.44 -0.62
N PHE A 91 10.04 -21.37 0.16
CA PHE A 91 11.04 -20.89 1.12
C PHE A 91 10.59 -21.17 2.56
N SER A 92 11.55 -21.56 3.40
CA SER A 92 11.34 -21.64 4.85
C SER A 92 11.23 -20.25 5.48
N ARG A 93 10.72 -20.19 6.71
CA ARG A 93 10.66 -18.93 7.45
C ARG A 93 12.07 -18.38 7.66
N TYR A 94 12.29 -17.15 7.22
CA TYR A 94 13.54 -16.43 7.39
C TYR A 94 13.39 -15.30 8.41
N THR A 95 14.40 -15.13 9.26
CA THR A 95 14.53 -13.98 10.17
C THR A 95 15.73 -13.19 9.69
N LEU A 96 15.55 -11.88 9.47
CA LEU A 96 16.64 -10.98 9.06
C LEU A 96 17.79 -11.04 10.07
N GLU A 97 19.00 -11.30 9.58
CA GLU A 97 20.21 -11.35 10.42
C GLU A 97 20.60 -9.96 10.93
N THR A 98 20.43 -8.94 10.09
CA THR A 98 20.67 -7.54 10.46
C THR A 98 19.36 -6.95 10.96
N ALA A 99 19.20 -6.90 12.28
CA ALA A 99 18.14 -6.12 12.90
C ALA A 99 18.37 -4.64 12.59
N VAL A 100 17.38 -4.01 11.99
CA VAL A 100 17.33 -2.54 11.86
C VAL A 100 16.95 -2.00 13.23
N ASP A 101 17.72 -1.03 13.73
CA ASP A 101 17.45 -0.38 15.01
C ASP A 101 16.24 0.56 14.84
N TYR A 102 15.04 0.02 15.07
CA TYR A 102 13.81 0.80 15.03
C TYR A 102 13.62 1.52 16.37
N ASP A 103 13.09 2.75 16.31
CA ASP A 103 12.78 3.52 17.50
C ASP A 103 11.56 2.93 18.24
N HIS A 104 11.81 1.94 19.08
CA HIS A 104 10.82 1.31 19.94
C HIS A 104 10.37 2.23 21.10
N THR A 105 10.98 3.41 21.26
CA THR A 105 10.59 4.40 22.27
C THR A 105 9.40 5.25 21.82
N LEU A 106 9.03 5.20 20.54
CA LEU A 106 7.83 5.85 20.03
C LEU A 106 6.56 5.38 20.77
N PRO A 107 5.70 6.30 21.21
CA PRO A 107 4.57 5.96 22.08
C PRO A 107 3.44 5.23 21.33
N MET A 108 3.27 5.50 20.03
CA MET A 108 2.17 4.98 19.23
C MET A 108 2.55 3.76 18.41
N THR A 109 1.64 2.80 18.32
CA THR A 109 1.61 1.79 17.24
C THR A 109 0.84 2.33 16.02
N ARG A 110 0.92 1.64 14.87
CA ARG A 110 0.05 1.93 13.72
C ARG A 110 -1.43 1.85 14.11
N GLU A 111 -1.82 0.81 14.85
CA GLU A 111 -3.20 0.62 15.29
C GLU A 111 -3.69 1.78 16.18
N ASN A 112 -2.85 2.30 17.08
CA ASN A 112 -3.16 3.50 17.88
C ASN A 112 -3.31 4.75 17.00
N ALA A 113 -2.40 4.97 16.05
CA ALA A 113 -2.48 6.11 15.15
C ALA A 113 -3.78 6.09 14.32
N ILE A 114 -4.20 4.93 13.82
CA ILE A 114 -5.49 4.79 13.10
C ILE A 114 -6.66 5.20 14.00
N ARG A 115 -6.71 4.76 15.26
CA ARG A 115 -7.76 5.16 16.21
C ARG A 115 -7.80 6.66 16.43
N VAL A 116 -6.65 7.30 16.62
CA VAL A 116 -6.55 8.76 16.80
C VAL A 116 -7.05 9.48 15.56
N VAL A 117 -6.67 9.03 14.36
CA VAL A 117 -7.12 9.61 13.08
C VAL A 117 -8.63 9.47 12.92
N LEU A 118 -9.21 8.31 13.18
CA LEU A 118 -10.66 8.09 13.09
C LEU A 118 -11.44 9.00 14.06
N LYS A 119 -11.00 9.06 15.32
CA LYS A 119 -11.62 9.90 16.35
C LYS A 119 -11.56 11.39 15.99
N SER A 120 -10.44 11.84 15.45
CA SER A 120 -10.17 13.26 15.14
C SER A 120 -10.74 13.68 13.78
N GLY A 121 -10.78 12.75 12.83
CA GLY A 121 -11.36 12.92 11.49
C GLY A 121 -12.89 13.04 11.54
N GLY A 122 -13.51 12.37 12.52
CA GLY A 122 -14.95 12.37 12.73
C GLY A 122 -15.69 11.51 11.70
N ASP A 123 -17.00 11.36 11.93
CA ASP A 123 -17.83 10.45 11.14
C ASP A 123 -18.11 10.98 9.72
N GLN A 124 -18.02 12.29 9.49
CA GLN A 124 -18.32 12.86 8.18
C GLN A 124 -17.19 12.66 7.16
N ALA A 125 -15.97 12.38 7.61
CA ALA A 125 -14.84 12.18 6.72
C ALA A 125 -14.96 10.87 5.91
N THR A 126 -14.37 10.89 4.73
CA THR A 126 -14.16 9.72 3.88
C THR A 126 -12.72 9.27 4.02
N TYR A 127 -12.48 7.98 4.24
CA TYR A 127 -11.16 7.44 4.52
C TYR A 127 -10.69 6.56 3.37
N VAL A 128 -9.40 6.64 3.04
CA VAL A 128 -8.73 5.75 2.09
C VAL A 128 -7.57 5.09 2.82
N GLY A 129 -7.68 3.79 3.06
CA GLY A 129 -6.63 3.00 3.70
C GLY A 129 -5.71 2.37 2.65
N THR A 130 -4.39 2.43 2.86
CA THR A 130 -3.42 1.71 2.02
C THR A 130 -3.46 0.20 2.26
N THR A 131 -2.78 -0.56 1.40
CA THR A 131 -2.74 -2.04 1.47
C THR A 131 -2.00 -2.56 2.72
N GLY A 132 -2.10 -3.86 2.97
CA GLY A 132 -1.37 -4.52 4.06
C GLY A 132 -2.10 -4.44 5.40
N TYR A 133 -1.35 -4.33 6.50
CA TYR A 133 -1.93 -4.37 7.86
C TYR A 133 -2.75 -3.12 8.19
N LEU A 134 -2.44 -1.97 7.61
CA LEU A 134 -3.18 -0.72 7.87
C LEU A 134 -4.67 -0.85 7.54
N SER A 135 -5.03 -1.30 6.34
CA SER A 135 -6.44 -1.52 5.98
C SER A 135 -7.12 -2.62 6.80
N ARG A 136 -6.38 -3.61 7.29
CA ARG A 136 -6.95 -4.66 8.15
C ARG A 136 -7.27 -4.13 9.54
N GLU A 137 -6.34 -3.38 10.13
CA GLU A 137 -6.54 -2.72 11.43
C GLU A 137 -7.70 -1.71 11.34
N LEU A 138 -7.74 -0.89 10.28
CA LEU A 138 -8.86 0.01 10.01
C LEU A 138 -10.20 -0.74 9.94
N PHE A 139 -10.26 -1.84 9.17
CA PHE A 139 -11.46 -2.66 9.08
C PHE A 139 -11.87 -3.21 10.46
N GLU A 140 -10.94 -3.81 11.20
CA GLU A 140 -11.27 -4.40 12.50
C GLU A 140 -11.68 -3.34 13.54
N ILE A 141 -11.02 -2.17 13.56
CA ILE A 141 -11.41 -1.05 14.42
C ILE A 141 -12.83 -0.59 14.09
N ARG A 142 -13.19 -0.47 12.81
CA ARG A 142 -14.55 -0.10 12.40
C ARG A 142 -15.61 -1.11 12.85
N ALA A 143 -15.31 -2.39 12.69
CA ALA A 143 -16.17 -3.49 13.12
C ALA A 143 -16.42 -3.46 14.64
N ASN A 144 -15.37 -3.21 15.42
CA ASN A 144 -15.42 -3.37 16.87
C ASN A 144 -15.80 -2.08 17.62
N GLU A 145 -15.43 -0.91 17.09
CA GLU A 145 -15.50 0.37 17.81
C GLU A 145 -16.47 1.38 17.16
N TYR A 146 -16.87 1.17 15.90
CA TYR A 146 -17.73 2.10 15.14
C TYR A 146 -18.98 1.43 14.55
N GLY A 147 -19.49 0.38 15.22
CA GLY A 147 -20.74 -0.29 14.85
C GLY A 147 -20.71 -1.08 13.54
N GLY A 148 -19.54 -1.28 12.93
CA GLY A 148 -19.37 -2.06 11.70
C GLY A 148 -19.79 -1.37 10.41
N ASP A 149 -19.95 -0.05 10.42
CA ASP A 149 -20.14 0.69 9.18
C ASP A 149 -18.80 0.90 8.45
N HIS A 150 -18.59 0.12 7.38
CA HIS A 150 -17.43 0.22 6.51
C HIS A 150 -17.66 1.13 5.29
N SER A 151 -18.83 1.75 5.14
CA SER A 151 -19.14 2.58 3.97
C SER A 151 -18.27 3.84 3.89
N HIS A 152 -17.60 4.22 4.98
CA HIS A 152 -16.71 5.37 5.05
C HIS A 152 -15.32 5.11 4.48
N ASP A 153 -14.93 3.83 4.30
CA ASP A 153 -13.55 3.46 4.08
C ASP A 153 -13.36 2.76 2.73
N PHE A 154 -12.55 3.38 1.86
CA PHE A 154 -12.02 2.69 0.70
C PHE A 154 -10.73 1.97 1.08
N LEU A 155 -10.77 0.64 1.15
CA LEU A 155 -9.62 -0.17 1.48
C LEU A 155 -8.86 -0.56 0.20
N CYS A 156 -7.63 -0.08 0.07
CA CYS A 156 -6.74 -0.50 -1.01
C CYS A 156 -6.33 -1.96 -0.81
N VAL A 157 -6.60 -2.81 -1.81
CA VAL A 157 -6.33 -4.23 -1.74
C VAL A 157 -5.36 -4.61 -2.87
N GLY A 158 -4.07 -4.79 -2.54
CA GLY A 158 -3.04 -5.25 -3.48
C GLY A 158 -2.51 -4.19 -4.45
N ASN A 159 -2.98 -2.95 -4.36
CA ASN A 159 -2.55 -1.79 -5.16
C ASN A 159 -1.67 -0.83 -4.34
N MET A 160 -0.53 -1.34 -3.85
CA MET A 160 0.40 -0.56 -3.04
C MET A 160 0.82 0.76 -3.73
N GLY A 161 0.89 1.84 -2.95
CA GLY A 161 1.22 3.20 -3.41
C GLY A 161 0.11 3.97 -4.13
N HIS A 162 -1.09 3.41 -4.28
CA HIS A 162 -2.19 4.10 -4.96
C HIS A 162 -3.15 4.85 -4.02
N ALA A 163 -3.02 4.68 -2.70
CA ALA A 163 -3.91 5.31 -1.72
C ALA A 163 -3.94 6.83 -1.86
N GLY A 164 -2.76 7.46 -1.99
CA GLY A 164 -2.64 8.90 -2.21
C GLY A 164 -3.39 9.40 -3.45
N SER A 165 -3.20 8.75 -4.61
CA SER A 165 -3.88 9.13 -5.86
C SER A 165 -5.39 8.89 -5.82
N ILE A 166 -5.85 7.80 -5.18
CA ILE A 166 -7.28 7.53 -5.02
C ILE A 166 -7.91 8.59 -4.12
N ALA A 167 -7.26 8.92 -3.01
CA ALA A 167 -7.72 9.96 -2.09
C ALA A 167 -7.74 11.35 -2.74
N GLU A 168 -6.73 11.70 -3.54
CA GLU A 168 -6.71 12.93 -4.33
C GLU A 168 -7.89 12.99 -5.31
N GLY A 169 -8.13 11.90 -6.04
CA GLY A 169 -9.24 11.80 -6.98
C GLY A 169 -10.59 11.98 -6.30
N LEU A 170 -10.79 11.34 -5.15
CA LEU A 170 -11.99 11.51 -4.32
C LEU A 170 -12.12 12.95 -3.83
N ALA A 171 -11.09 13.49 -3.19
CA ALA A 171 -11.09 14.84 -2.62
C ALA A 171 -11.42 15.92 -3.66
N THR A 172 -10.94 15.75 -4.90
CA THR A 172 -11.24 16.65 -6.03
C THR A 172 -12.72 16.63 -6.46
N HIS A 173 -13.43 15.52 -6.27
CA HIS A 173 -14.83 15.35 -6.70
C HIS A 173 -15.84 15.39 -5.54
N MET A 174 -15.35 15.42 -4.30
CA MET A 174 -16.16 15.58 -3.11
C MET A 174 -16.43 17.07 -2.84
N PRO A 175 -17.53 17.40 -2.13
CA PRO A 175 -17.75 18.76 -1.65
C PRO A 175 -16.53 19.28 -0.89
N SER A 176 -16.19 20.56 -1.07
CA SER A 176 -14.97 21.15 -0.48
C SER A 176 -14.92 21.10 1.03
N ASP A 177 -16.07 20.90 1.67
CA ASP A 177 -16.22 20.90 3.13
C ASP A 177 -16.32 19.47 3.69
N SER A 178 -16.20 18.45 2.83
CA SER A 178 -16.13 17.03 3.21
C SER A 178 -14.66 16.57 3.22
N PRO A 179 -14.04 16.34 4.39
CA PRO A 179 -12.65 15.92 4.45
C PRO A 179 -12.45 14.52 3.84
N VAL A 180 -11.37 14.36 3.09
CA VAL A 180 -10.88 13.06 2.63
C VAL A 180 -9.57 12.76 3.33
N VAL A 181 -9.50 11.65 4.05
CA VAL A 181 -8.33 11.23 4.83
C VAL A 181 -7.66 10.05 4.16
N CYS A 182 -6.46 10.27 3.61
CA CYS A 182 -5.61 9.19 3.14
C CYS A 182 -4.77 8.68 4.32
N MET A 183 -4.95 7.42 4.72
CA MET A 183 -4.07 6.72 5.65
C MET A 183 -3.12 5.84 4.84
N ASP A 184 -1.94 6.39 4.56
CA ASP A 184 -0.90 5.73 3.77
C ASP A 184 0.23 5.16 4.65
N GLY A 185 1.07 4.33 4.06
CA GLY A 185 2.26 3.77 4.68
C GLY A 185 3.51 4.29 3.99
N ASP A 186 4.59 4.48 4.73
CA ASP A 186 5.89 4.92 4.24
C ASP A 186 6.40 4.12 3.04
N GLY A 187 6.32 2.79 3.10
CA GLY A 187 6.70 1.92 1.99
C GLY A 187 5.81 2.08 0.76
N ALA A 188 4.51 2.33 0.95
CA ALA A 188 3.56 2.52 -0.14
C ALA A 188 3.77 3.89 -0.81
N LEU A 189 3.96 4.94 -0.02
CA LEU A 189 4.29 6.27 -0.51
C LEU A 189 5.54 6.24 -1.39
N LEU A 190 6.61 5.56 -0.94
CA LEU A 190 7.86 5.46 -1.70
C LEU A 190 7.69 4.81 -3.08
N MET A 191 6.75 3.86 -3.24
CA MET A 191 6.51 3.23 -4.55
C MET A 191 5.94 4.20 -5.59
N HIS A 192 5.13 5.17 -5.16
CA HIS A 192 4.42 6.09 -6.04
C HIS A 192 4.47 7.54 -5.56
N MET A 193 5.63 7.96 -5.04
CA MET A 193 5.85 9.30 -4.50
C MET A 193 5.62 10.41 -5.53
N GLY A 194 5.83 10.12 -6.82
CA GLY A 194 5.53 11.05 -7.91
C GLY A 194 4.08 11.52 -7.96
N SER A 195 3.14 10.77 -7.36
CA SER A 195 1.74 11.19 -7.22
C SER A 195 1.56 12.42 -6.33
N MET A 196 2.49 12.70 -5.42
CA MET A 196 2.40 13.88 -4.56
C MET A 196 2.43 15.18 -5.37
N ALA A 197 3.18 15.21 -6.47
CA ALA A 197 3.36 16.39 -7.31
C ALA A 197 2.12 16.78 -8.12
N THR A 198 1.13 15.89 -8.23
CA THR A 198 -0.13 16.20 -8.94
C THR A 198 -1.19 16.80 -8.03
N ASN A 199 -0.98 16.74 -6.71
CA ASN A 199 -2.01 17.00 -5.73
C ASN A 199 -2.49 18.45 -5.68
N LYS A 200 -3.78 18.65 -5.95
CA LYS A 200 -4.46 19.96 -5.89
C LYS A 200 -5.72 19.95 -5.03
N ALA A 201 -5.97 18.86 -4.31
CA ALA A 201 -7.18 18.67 -3.54
C ALA A 201 -7.20 19.61 -2.32
N LYS A 202 -8.31 20.35 -2.12
CA LYS A 202 -8.39 21.38 -1.06
C LYS A 202 -8.68 20.82 0.33
N ASN A 203 -9.33 19.67 0.38
CA ASN A 203 -9.91 18.97 1.53
C ASN A 203 -9.22 17.62 1.81
N LEU A 204 -7.99 17.44 1.32
CA LEU A 204 -7.23 16.20 1.53
C LEU A 204 -6.33 16.29 2.78
N ILE A 205 -6.44 15.27 3.63
CA ILE A 205 -5.55 15.02 4.76
C ILE A 205 -4.76 13.75 4.46
N HIS A 206 -3.49 13.90 4.07
CA HIS A 206 -2.60 12.78 3.79
C HIS A 206 -1.82 12.41 5.04
N VAL A 207 -2.34 11.44 5.80
CA VAL A 207 -1.70 10.87 6.99
C VAL A 207 -0.80 9.72 6.56
N LEU A 208 0.51 9.92 6.63
CA LEU A 208 1.50 8.88 6.42
C LEU A 208 1.85 8.23 7.76
N VAL A 209 1.48 6.96 7.92
CA VAL A 209 1.85 6.16 9.08
C VAL A 209 3.21 5.52 8.83
N ASN A 210 4.25 6.10 9.43
CA ASN A 210 5.64 5.74 9.18
C ASN A 210 6.19 4.86 10.31
N ASN A 211 6.26 3.54 10.06
CA ASN A 211 6.93 2.57 10.94
C ASN A 211 8.33 2.18 10.40
N GLY A 212 8.76 2.76 9.28
CA GLY A 212 10.05 2.49 8.65
C GLY A 212 10.19 1.12 8.00
N MET A 213 9.12 0.36 7.76
CA MET A 213 9.25 -1.03 7.28
C MET A 213 8.05 -1.55 6.46
N HIS A 214 8.34 -2.48 5.55
CA HIS A 214 7.35 -3.29 4.83
C HIS A 214 6.79 -4.42 5.72
N GLU A 215 6.12 -4.06 6.81
CA GLU A 215 5.74 -4.99 7.89
C GLU A 215 4.87 -6.16 7.42
N SER A 216 3.94 -5.93 6.48
CA SER A 216 3.02 -6.97 6.03
C SER A 216 3.62 -8.03 5.11
N VAL A 217 4.87 -7.87 4.66
CA VAL A 217 5.52 -8.74 3.66
C VAL A 217 6.90 -9.25 4.10
N GLY A 218 7.19 -9.19 5.40
CA GLY A 218 8.42 -9.75 5.98
C GLY A 218 9.27 -8.74 6.78
N GLY A 219 8.86 -7.47 6.82
CA GLY A 219 9.45 -6.48 7.72
C GLY A 219 10.81 -5.94 7.28
N GLN A 220 11.06 -5.92 5.97
CA GLN A 220 12.24 -5.24 5.43
C GLN A 220 12.15 -3.73 5.69
N PRO A 221 13.25 -3.05 6.04
CA PRO A 221 13.25 -1.60 6.22
C PRO A 221 12.89 -0.87 4.93
N THR A 222 12.23 0.27 5.06
CA THR A 222 12.03 1.21 3.95
C THR A 222 13.13 2.28 3.97
N ALA A 223 13.29 2.98 2.85
CA ALA A 223 14.17 4.14 2.77
C ALA A 223 13.63 5.37 3.53
N ALA A 224 12.40 5.32 4.06
CA ALA A 224 11.72 6.48 4.64
C ALA A 224 12.45 7.06 5.85
N ALA A 225 13.11 6.21 6.64
CA ALA A 225 13.89 6.64 7.81
C ALA A 225 14.99 7.65 7.47
N GLY A 226 15.55 7.59 6.25
CA GLY A 226 16.60 8.50 5.78
C GLY A 226 16.09 9.80 5.12
N LEU A 227 14.77 9.98 5.01
CA LEU A 227 14.19 11.06 4.22
C LEU A 227 13.50 12.13 5.06
N ASN A 228 13.64 13.38 4.62
CA ASN A 228 12.79 14.48 5.08
C ASN A 228 11.48 14.49 4.30
N LEU A 229 10.57 13.56 4.61
CA LEU A 229 9.29 13.41 3.90
C LEU A 229 8.41 14.67 3.99
N CYS A 230 8.44 15.39 5.12
CA CYS A 230 7.74 16.67 5.23
C CYS A 230 8.35 17.77 4.35
N GLY A 231 9.67 17.74 4.10
CA GLY A 231 10.32 18.61 3.13
C GLY A 231 9.90 18.27 1.70
N ILE A 232 9.98 16.98 1.35
CA ILE A 232 9.53 16.46 0.05
C ILE A 232 8.07 16.82 -0.21
N ALA A 233 7.18 16.66 0.77
CA ALA A 233 5.77 17.01 0.64
C ALA A 233 5.57 18.49 0.31
N ARG A 234 6.29 19.38 1.00
CA ARG A 234 6.22 20.83 0.73
C ARG A 234 6.70 21.16 -0.68
N ASP A 235 7.84 20.60 -1.07
CA ASP A 235 8.42 20.80 -2.40
C ASP A 235 7.55 20.17 -3.51
N ALA A 236 6.73 19.16 -3.16
CA ALA A 236 5.76 18.52 -4.04
C ALA A 236 4.40 19.25 -4.09
N GLY A 237 4.21 20.36 -3.35
CA GLY A 237 3.01 21.19 -3.45
C GLY A 237 2.01 21.06 -2.30
N TYR A 238 2.36 20.39 -1.20
CA TYR A 238 1.57 20.44 0.04
C TYR A 238 1.87 21.74 0.79
N PRO A 239 0.91 22.67 0.95
CA PRO A 239 1.15 23.93 1.67
C PRO A 239 1.54 23.71 3.13
N THR A 240 1.05 22.62 3.72
CA THR A 240 1.30 22.24 5.11
C THR A 240 1.82 20.81 5.14
N ALA A 241 2.98 20.61 5.77
CA ALA A 241 3.53 19.30 6.08
C ALA A 241 4.06 19.28 7.51
N ILE A 242 3.57 18.35 8.33
CA ILE A 242 3.87 18.28 9.77
C ILE A 242 4.29 16.87 10.14
N ARG A 243 5.33 16.75 10.95
CA ARG A 243 5.74 15.48 11.57
C ARG A 243 5.27 15.45 13.01
N VAL A 244 4.64 14.36 13.42
CA VAL A 244 4.10 14.15 14.77
C VAL A 244 4.62 12.84 15.36
N ARG A 245 4.73 12.80 16.69
CA ARG A 245 5.26 11.67 17.47
C ARG A 245 4.32 11.20 18.57
N THR A 246 3.33 12.01 18.96
CA THR A 246 2.40 11.71 20.06
C THR A 246 0.95 11.68 19.59
N GLU A 247 0.07 11.06 20.39
CA GLU A 247 -1.37 11.01 20.09
C GLU A 247 -1.98 12.41 20.10
N GLU A 248 -1.54 13.27 21.02
CA GLU A 248 -2.01 14.65 21.15
C GLU A 248 -1.64 15.49 19.93
N GLU A 249 -0.41 15.39 19.45
CA GLU A 249 0.05 16.08 18.24
C GLU A 249 -0.72 15.60 17.00
N LEU A 250 -0.91 14.29 16.84
CA LEU A 250 -1.67 13.72 15.73
C LEU A 250 -3.13 14.16 15.76
N SER A 251 -3.77 14.07 16.94
CA SER A 251 -5.15 14.51 17.17
C SER A 251 -5.34 15.99 16.83
N ALA A 252 -4.43 16.85 17.32
CA ALA A 252 -4.46 18.27 17.04
C ALA A 252 -4.28 18.57 15.54
N ALA A 253 -3.33 17.91 14.88
CA ALA A 253 -3.06 18.12 13.46
C ALA A 253 -4.25 17.70 12.57
N VAL A 254 -4.85 16.53 12.84
CA VAL A 254 -6.03 16.05 12.10
C VAL A 254 -7.23 16.95 12.37
N SER A 255 -7.56 17.23 13.63
CA SER A 255 -8.71 18.06 14.01
C SER A 255 -8.61 19.47 13.44
N ASN A 256 -7.43 20.09 13.49
CA ASN A 256 -7.21 21.40 12.92
C ASN A 256 -7.42 21.40 11.40
N THR A 257 -7.01 20.34 10.71
CA THR A 257 -7.19 20.25 9.26
C THR A 257 -8.66 20.03 8.89
N VAL A 258 -9.37 19.19 9.62
CA VAL A 258 -10.83 18.98 9.46
C VAL A 258 -11.60 20.29 9.67
N ALA A 259 -11.19 21.11 10.63
CA ALA A 259 -11.80 22.41 10.88
C ALA A 259 -11.54 23.45 9.76
N HIS A 260 -10.56 23.21 8.88
CA HIS A 260 -10.16 24.13 7.82
C HIS A 260 -10.04 23.42 6.44
N PRO A 261 -11.14 22.83 5.91
CA PRO A 261 -11.12 21.90 4.77
C PRO A 261 -10.81 22.55 3.40
N ARG A 262 -10.38 23.81 3.39
CA ARG A 262 -10.05 24.58 2.18
C ARG A 262 -8.64 25.17 2.17
N ALA A 263 -7.82 24.81 3.16
CA ALA A 263 -6.44 25.30 3.28
C ALA A 263 -5.48 24.67 2.25
N GLY A 264 -5.95 23.68 1.47
CA GLY A 264 -5.10 22.88 0.59
C GLY A 264 -4.78 21.51 1.21
N PRO A 265 -4.06 20.65 0.47
CA PRO A 265 -3.75 19.32 0.96
C PRO A 265 -2.74 19.41 2.10
N VAL A 266 -3.00 18.71 3.20
CA VAL A 266 -2.11 18.66 4.37
C VAL A 266 -1.44 17.30 4.44
N PHE A 267 -0.12 17.29 4.60
CA PHE A 267 0.66 16.09 4.83
C PHE A 267 1.00 15.95 6.31
N ILE A 268 0.65 14.82 6.93
CA ILE A 268 0.93 14.52 8.33
C ILE A 268 1.73 13.23 8.37
N GLU A 269 3.01 13.32 8.68
CA GLU A 269 3.85 12.15 8.96
C GLU A 269 3.75 11.80 10.44
N VAL A 270 3.09 10.69 10.76
CA VAL A 270 3.10 10.14 12.12
C VAL A 270 4.16 9.06 12.22
N LEU A 271 5.12 9.27 13.13
CA LEU A 271 6.10 8.24 13.48
C LEU A 271 5.49 7.27 14.48
N VAL A 272 5.51 5.98 14.14
CA VAL A 272 4.98 4.91 15.00
C VAL A 272 6.03 3.81 15.17
N LYS A 273 5.99 3.10 16.30
CA LYS A 273 6.81 1.90 16.45
C LYS A 273 6.26 0.75 15.59
N PRO A 274 7.13 -0.14 15.09
CA PRO A 274 6.73 -1.44 14.56
C PRO A 274 5.90 -2.24 15.55
N GLY A 275 5.02 -3.08 15.02
CA GLY A 275 4.19 -3.99 15.78
C GLY A 275 2.83 -4.20 15.13
N VAL A 276 2.41 -5.46 15.12
CA VAL A 276 1.06 -5.88 14.79
C VAL A 276 0.63 -6.92 15.82
N ARG A 277 -0.64 -6.89 16.23
CA ARG A 277 -1.17 -7.94 17.10
C ARG A 277 -1.17 -9.30 16.38
N SER A 278 -0.89 -10.36 17.12
CA SER A 278 -0.88 -11.73 16.58
C SER A 278 -2.26 -12.22 16.15
N ASP A 279 -3.32 -11.63 16.69
CA ASP A 279 -4.71 -11.99 16.43
C ASP A 279 -5.42 -11.06 15.43
N LEU A 280 -4.68 -10.18 14.72
CA LEU A 280 -5.26 -9.29 13.70
C LEU A 280 -6.03 -10.10 12.65
N GLY A 281 -7.32 -9.78 12.52
CA GLY A 281 -8.24 -10.44 11.63
C GLY A 281 -8.04 -10.08 10.16
N ARG A 282 -8.99 -10.56 9.36
CA ARG A 282 -9.10 -10.24 7.93
C ARG A 282 -10.47 -9.62 7.68
N PRO A 283 -10.61 -8.74 6.68
CA PRO A 283 -11.91 -8.24 6.26
C PRO A 283 -12.89 -9.40 6.03
N THR A 284 -14.05 -9.31 6.67
CA THR A 284 -15.11 -10.34 6.61
C THR A 284 -16.04 -10.15 5.42
N THR A 285 -16.04 -8.95 4.82
CA THR A 285 -16.74 -8.60 3.59
C THR A 285 -15.82 -8.71 2.37
N THR A 286 -16.41 -8.89 1.20
CA THR A 286 -15.70 -8.92 -0.08
C THR A 286 -15.29 -7.51 -0.54
N PRO A 287 -14.23 -7.38 -1.37
CA PRO A 287 -13.88 -6.09 -1.96
C PRO A 287 -15.02 -5.47 -2.78
N GLN A 288 -15.86 -6.28 -3.42
CA GLN A 288 -17.03 -5.81 -4.16
C GLN A 288 -18.07 -5.18 -3.24
N GLU A 289 -18.45 -5.86 -2.15
CA GLU A 289 -19.38 -5.33 -1.15
C GLU A 289 -18.87 -4.03 -0.53
N ASN A 290 -17.58 -3.97 -0.18
CA ASN A 290 -16.96 -2.75 0.36
C ASN A 290 -17.02 -1.61 -0.66
N LYS A 291 -16.70 -1.87 -1.93
CA LYS A 291 -16.76 -0.87 -2.99
C LYS A 291 -18.20 -0.39 -3.23
N ASP A 292 -19.18 -1.30 -3.26
CA ASP A 292 -20.58 -0.93 -3.47
C ASP A 292 -21.14 -0.08 -2.31
N ALA A 293 -20.86 -0.47 -1.06
CA ALA A 293 -21.24 0.30 0.13
C ALA A 293 -20.59 1.69 0.15
N PHE A 294 -19.29 1.76 -0.17
CA PHE A 294 -18.56 3.02 -0.27
C PHE A 294 -19.15 3.94 -1.35
N MET A 295 -19.37 3.42 -2.56
CA MET A 295 -19.90 4.23 -3.67
C MET A 295 -21.31 4.73 -3.39
N HIS A 296 -22.18 3.90 -2.79
CA HIS A 296 -23.52 4.32 -2.40
C HIS A 296 -23.49 5.51 -1.44
N ARG A 297 -22.57 5.50 -0.47
CA ARG A 297 -22.36 6.62 0.46
C ARG A 297 -21.88 7.88 -0.27
N ILE A 298 -20.92 7.76 -1.17
CA ILE A 298 -20.39 8.89 -1.95
C ILE A 298 -21.49 9.54 -2.82
N GLU A 299 -22.30 8.74 -3.51
CA GLU A 299 -23.42 9.22 -4.33
C GLU A 299 -24.44 10.00 -3.49
N LYS A 300 -24.77 9.48 -2.30
CA LYS A 300 -25.66 10.16 -1.36
C LYS A 300 -25.11 11.52 -0.94
N MET A 301 -23.85 11.60 -0.53
CA MET A 301 -23.20 12.87 -0.14
C MET A 301 -23.20 13.90 -1.28
N GLN A 302 -22.92 13.48 -2.51
CA GLN A 302 -22.94 14.36 -3.67
C GLN A 302 -24.36 14.84 -4.01
N SER A 303 -25.38 13.99 -3.79
CA SER A 303 -26.78 14.37 -4.01
C SER A 303 -27.26 15.42 -3.01
N GLU A 304 -26.90 15.26 -1.72
CA GLU A 304 -27.26 16.17 -0.64
C GLU A 304 -26.58 17.54 -0.80
N SER A 305 -25.32 17.56 -1.23
CA SER A 305 -24.58 18.79 -1.51
C SER A 305 -25.12 19.59 -2.71
N LYS A 306 -25.80 18.96 -3.67
CA LYS A 306 -26.41 19.66 -4.82
C LYS A 306 -27.77 20.29 -4.48
N GLN A 307 -28.39 19.86 -3.38
CA GLN A 307 -29.69 20.34 -2.93
C GLN A 307 -29.58 21.45 -1.87
N ALA A 308 -28.41 21.59 -1.23
CA ALA A 308 -28.07 22.64 -0.27
C ALA A 308 -27.51 23.90 -0.96
#